data_AF-A0A7Y2BKB4-F1
#
_entry.id   AF-A0A7Y2BKB4-F1
#
_cell.length_a   1.000
_cell.length_b   1.000
_cell.length_c   1.000
_cell.angle_alpha   90.00
_cell.angle_beta   90.00
_cell.angle_gamma   90.00
#
_symmetry.space_group_name_H-M   'P 1'
#
loop_
_entity.id
_entity.type
_entity.pdbx_description
1 polymer ?
#
loop_
_entity_poly.entity_id
_entity_poly.type
_entity_poly.pdbx_seq_one_letter_code
_entity_poly.pdbx_strand_id
1 'polypeptide(L)'
;MSMVVCTLVAACLAKHPPVEYPSGIDHTNYGLARTSAILLTSEAGDKLSLQANVPFRDGLPEATRVVIRPDIRKQTIVGIGSSFTESSAFVLA
;
A
#
# COMPACT_ATOMS: atom_id res chain seq x y z
N MET A 1 46.81 -14.39 23.24
CA MET A 1 46.25 -14.22 21.87
C MET A 1 45.44 -15.45 21.56
N SER A 2 44.16 -15.46 21.18
CA SER A 2 43.02 -14.56 21.30
C SER A 2 41.83 -15.53 21.18
N MET A 3 41.00 -15.63 22.21
CA MET A 3 39.90 -16.59 22.28
C MET A 3 38.66 -15.91 21.67
N VAL A 4 38.27 -16.29 20.46
CA VAL A 4 37.08 -15.73 19.82
C VAL A 4 35.87 -16.53 20.28
N VAL A 5 35.05 -15.90 21.12
CA VAL A 5 33.76 -16.39 21.60
C VAL A 5 32.77 -16.34 20.43
N CYS A 6 32.22 -17.50 20.06
CA CYS A 6 31.12 -17.57 19.09
C CYS A 6 29.79 -17.42 19.85
N THR A 7 29.32 -16.18 20.02
CA THR A 7 27.97 -15.90 20.54
C THR A 7 26.94 -16.11 19.43
N LEU A 8 26.20 -17.22 19.51
CA LEU A 8 24.99 -17.44 18.73
C LEU A 8 23.86 -16.55 19.26
N VAL A 9 23.55 -15.46 18.56
CA VAL A 9 22.32 -14.69 18.78
C VAL A 9 21.18 -15.38 18.04
N ALA A 10 20.35 -16.11 18.77
CA ALA A 10 19.10 -16.66 18.24
C ALA A 10 18.07 -15.53 18.12
N ALA A 11 17.98 -14.90 16.96
CA ALA A 11 16.88 -14.00 16.63
C ALA A 11 15.64 -14.83 16.26
N CYS A 12 14.61 -14.80 17.10
CA CYS A 12 13.28 -15.33 16.78
C CYS A 12 12.66 -14.48 15.66
N LEU A 13 12.91 -14.84 14.39
CA LEU A 13 12.00 -14.47 13.31
C LEU A 13 10.84 -15.46 13.34
N ALA A 14 9.69 -15.03 13.86
CA ALA A 14 8.43 -15.62 13.46
C ALA A 14 8.29 -15.37 11.94
N LYS A 15 8.79 -16.30 11.12
CA LYS A 15 8.48 -16.36 9.69
C LYS A 15 6.98 -16.58 9.61
N HIS A 16 6.21 -15.52 9.35
CA HIS A 16 4.89 -15.70 8.80
C HIS A 16 5.07 -16.54 7.53
N PRO A 17 4.40 -17.70 7.40
CA PRO A 17 4.49 -18.49 6.19
C PRO A 17 4.11 -17.60 5.00
N PRO A 18 4.80 -17.71 3.86
CA PRO A 18 4.42 -16.97 2.66
C PRO A 18 2.96 -17.32 2.36
N VAL A 19 2.11 -16.30 2.30
CA VAL A 19 0.73 -16.47 1.85
C VAL A 19 0.81 -16.76 0.35
N GLU A 20 0.70 -18.04 -0.02
CA GLU A 20 0.52 -18.44 -1.41
C GLU A 20 -0.88 -18.01 -1.85
N TYR A 21 -0.93 -16.96 -2.66
CA TYR A 21 -2.15 -16.58 -3.36
C TYR A 21 -2.31 -17.54 -4.55
N PRO A 22 -3.45 -18.25 -4.69
CA PRO A 22 -3.67 -19.14 -5.82
C PRO A 22 -3.46 -18.37 -7.12
N SER A 23 -2.57 -18.90 -7.97
CA SER A 23 -2.03 -18.24 -9.17
C SER A 23 -3.02 -18.16 -10.34
N GLY A 24 -4.33 -18.30 -10.08
CA GLY A 24 -5.36 -18.03 -11.07
C GLY A 24 -5.55 -16.53 -11.19
N ILE A 25 -4.93 -15.92 -12.20
CA ILE A 25 -5.37 -14.59 -12.67
C ILE A 25 -6.73 -14.83 -13.32
N ASP A 26 -7.77 -14.63 -12.53
CA ASP A 26 -9.12 -14.57 -13.06
C ASP A 26 -9.21 -13.38 -14.03
N HIS A 27 -9.55 -13.64 -15.29
CA HIS A 27 -9.70 -12.62 -16.34
C HIS A 27 -11.03 -11.86 -16.19
N THR A 28 -11.44 -11.58 -14.95
CA THR A 28 -12.67 -10.86 -14.69
C THR A 28 -12.48 -9.38 -15.03
N ASN A 29 -13.22 -8.91 -16.02
CA ASN A 29 -13.30 -7.50 -16.37
C ASN A 29 -14.31 -6.81 -15.44
N TYR A 30 -13.83 -5.96 -14.54
CA TYR A 30 -14.66 -5.20 -13.59
C TYR A 30 -15.29 -3.93 -14.19
N GLY A 31 -15.24 -3.74 -15.51
CA GLY A 31 -15.86 -2.59 -16.19
C GLY A 31 -15.20 -1.24 -15.89
N LEU A 32 -13.92 -1.25 -15.47
CA LEU A 32 -13.17 -0.02 -15.21
C LEU A 32 -12.85 0.70 -16.52
N ALA A 33 -13.54 1.81 -16.78
CA ALA A 33 -13.46 2.51 -18.07
C ALA A 33 -12.57 3.76 -18.04
N ARG A 34 -12.29 4.32 -16.86
CA ARG A 34 -11.54 5.58 -16.75
C ARG A 34 -10.87 5.75 -15.38
N THR A 35 -9.79 6.50 -15.37
CA THR A 35 -9.22 7.04 -14.13
C THR A 35 -10.16 8.09 -13.54
N SER A 36 -10.40 8.00 -12.23
CA SER A 36 -11.19 8.99 -11.49
C SER A 36 -10.34 10.22 -11.16
N ALA A 37 -9.28 10.03 -10.35
CA ALA A 37 -8.32 11.05 -9.99
C ALA A 37 -6.99 10.38 -9.61
N ILE A 38 -5.90 11.13 -9.75
CA ILE A 38 -4.57 10.77 -9.25
C ILE A 38 -4.09 11.91 -8.35
N LEU A 39 -3.75 11.58 -7.10
CA LEU A 39 -3.25 12.52 -6.09
C LEU A 39 -1.79 12.21 -5.77
N LEU A 40 -0.91 13.20 -5.87
CA LEU A 40 0.52 13.08 -5.60
C LEU A 40 0.90 13.89 -4.36
N THR A 41 1.63 13.25 -3.45
CA THR A 41 2.39 13.91 -2.40
C THR A 41 3.83 13.42 -2.49
N SER A 42 4.81 14.33 -2.48
CA SER A 42 6.23 14.01 -2.68
C SER A 42 7.11 14.81 -1.73
N GLU A 43 8.30 14.27 -1.41
CA GLU A 43 9.32 15.02 -0.64
C GLU A 43 9.78 16.28 -1.39
N ALA A 44 9.72 16.26 -2.72
CA ALA A 44 10.02 17.40 -3.57
C ALA A 44 9.01 18.56 -3.45
N GLY A 45 7.93 18.38 -2.67
CA GLY A 45 7.03 19.45 -2.28
C GLY A 45 5.61 19.33 -2.82
N ASP A 46 5.28 18.28 -3.60
CA ASP A 46 3.89 18.03 -4.00
C ASP A 46 3.05 17.74 -2.74
N LYS A 47 1.90 18.40 -2.62
CA LYS A 47 0.97 18.25 -1.49
C LYS A 47 -0.43 18.01 -2.03
N LEU A 48 -0.87 16.75 -2.04
CA LEU A 48 -2.18 16.35 -2.59
C LEU A 48 -2.43 16.94 -3.99
N SER A 49 -1.38 17.00 -4.80
CA SER A 49 -1.39 17.62 -6.12
C SER A 49 -2.16 16.74 -7.10
N LEU A 50 -3.14 17.31 -7.79
CA LEU A 50 -3.93 16.60 -8.80
C LEU A 50 -3.09 16.39 -10.06
N GLN A 51 -2.99 15.14 -10.50
CA GLN A 51 -2.28 14.78 -11.73
C GLN A 51 -3.26 14.54 -12.89
N ALA A 52 -2.73 14.61 -14.11
CA ALA A 52 -3.51 14.26 -15.29
C ALA A 52 -3.95 12.79 -15.23
N ASN A 53 -5.22 12.54 -15.55
CA ASN A 53 -5.77 11.20 -15.61
C ASN A 53 -5.14 10.41 -16.78
N VAL A 54 -4.80 9.15 -16.52
CA VAL A 54 -4.25 8.23 -17.53
C VAL A 54 -5.37 7.36 -18.09
N PRO A 55 -5.49 7.18 -19.43
CA PRO A 55 -6.49 6.29 -20.00
C PRO A 55 -6.14 4.82 -19.75
N PHE A 56 -7.17 3.99 -19.63
CA PHE A 56 -7.01 2.55 -19.50
C PHE A 56 -6.59 1.97 -20.85
N ARG A 57 -5.73 0.95 -20.82
CA ARG A 57 -5.27 0.24 -22.00
C ARG A 57 -5.52 -1.25 -21.80
N ASP A 58 -6.15 -1.86 -22.79
CA ASP A 58 -6.31 -3.30 -22.83
C ASP A 58 -4.98 -3.98 -23.18
N GLY A 59 -4.75 -5.17 -22.63
CA GLY A 59 -3.56 -5.97 -22.87
C GLY A 59 -2.79 -6.37 -21.62
N LEU A 60 -1.64 -7.00 -21.84
CA LEU A 60 -0.72 -7.40 -20.77
C LEU A 60 0.41 -6.37 -20.67
N PRO A 61 0.61 -5.71 -19.52
CA PRO A 61 1.73 -4.80 -19.34
C PRO A 61 3.05 -5.57 -19.25
N GLU A 62 4.10 -5.03 -19.87
CA GLU A 62 5.45 -5.64 -19.89
C GLU A 62 6.28 -5.30 -18.63
N ALA A 63 5.86 -4.28 -17.87
CA ALA A 63 6.56 -3.78 -16.69
C ALA A 63 5.95 -4.31 -15.37
N THR A 64 6.45 -3.80 -14.24
CA THR A 64 5.92 -4.09 -12.91
C THR A 64 4.41 -3.88 -12.86
N ARG A 65 3.69 -4.94 -12.44
CA ARG A 65 2.22 -4.98 -12.46
C ARG A 65 1.67 -5.16 -11.05
N VAL A 66 0.69 -4.34 -10.69
CA VAL A 66 -0.17 -4.53 -9.51
C VAL A 66 -1.51 -5.07 -9.97
N VAL A 67 -2.01 -6.12 -9.32
CA VAL A 67 -3.31 -6.75 -9.64
C VAL A 67 -4.25 -6.57 -8.46
N ILE A 68 -5.46 -6.03 -8.71
CA ILE A 68 -6.51 -5.90 -7.70
C ILE A 68 -7.37 -7.17 -7.72
N ARG A 69 -7.64 -7.73 -6.54
CA ARG A 69 -8.44 -8.96 -6.33
C ARG A 69 -9.62 -8.69 -5.40
N PRO A 70 -10.76 -8.19 -5.92
CA PRO A 70 -11.94 -7.85 -5.11
C PRO A 70 -12.59 -9.04 -4.39
N ASP A 71 -12.35 -10.26 -4.87
CA ASP A 71 -12.81 -11.52 -4.28
C ASP A 71 -12.15 -11.80 -2.92
N ILE A 72 -10.93 -11.32 -2.70
CA ILE A 72 -10.20 -11.48 -1.44
C ILE A 72 -10.48 -10.29 -0.53
N ARG A 73 -11.54 -10.39 0.27
CA ARG A 73 -11.92 -9.36 1.24
C ARG A 73 -11.05 -9.43 2.49
N LYS A 74 -10.69 -8.26 3.02
CA LYS A 74 -9.95 -8.07 4.28
C LYS A 74 -10.83 -7.33 5.30
N GLN A 75 -10.23 -6.50 6.16
CA GLN A 75 -10.98 -5.71 7.14
C GLN A 75 -11.86 -4.63 6.48
N THR A 76 -12.96 -4.28 7.15
CA THR A 76 -13.76 -3.09 6.83
C THR A 76 -13.16 -1.87 7.50
N ILE A 77 -12.96 -0.79 6.74
CA ILE A 77 -12.43 0.48 7.26
C ILE A 77 -13.60 1.31 7.78
N VAL A 78 -13.59 1.65 9.08
CA VAL A 78 -14.62 2.48 9.72
C VAL A 78 -14.40 3.98 9.43
N GLY A 79 -13.14 4.45 9.46
CA GLY A 79 -12.80 5.84 9.20
C GLY A 79 -11.32 6.14 9.42
N ILE A 80 -10.90 7.34 9.00
CA ILE A 80 -9.55 7.88 9.19
C ILE A 80 -9.71 9.32 9.72
N GLY A 81 -8.92 9.71 10.71
CA GLY A 81 -8.95 11.05 11.29
C GLY A 81 -7.83 11.27 12.30
N SER A 82 -7.84 12.45 12.93
CA SER A 82 -6.93 12.80 14.02
C SER A 82 -7.72 13.25 15.25
N SER A 83 -7.05 13.28 16.40
CA SER A 83 -7.64 13.81 17.63
C SER A 83 -7.81 15.32 17.55
N PHE A 84 -8.91 15.82 18.11
CA PHE A 84 -9.09 17.23 18.42
C PHE A 84 -8.82 17.43 19.92
N THR A 85 -7.57 17.72 20.25
CA THR A 85 -7.10 17.94 21.63
C THR A 85 -7.29 19.40 22.03
N GLU A 86 -7.27 19.70 23.34
CA GLU A 86 -7.28 21.08 23.84
C GLU A 86 -6.19 21.95 23.21
N SER A 87 -4.99 21.39 23.04
CA SER A 87 -3.89 22.08 22.35
C SER A 87 -4.20 22.41 20.89
N SER A 88 -4.87 21.51 20.14
CA SER A 88 -5.31 21.81 18.78
C SER A 88 -6.42 22.85 18.74
N ALA A 89 -7.31 22.86 19.75
CA ALA A 89 -8.35 23.86 19.89
C ALA A 89 -7.77 25.25 20.19
N PHE A 90 -6.79 25.33 21.09
CA PHE A 90 -6.10 26.57 21.45
C PHE A 90 -5.42 27.23 20.25
N VAL A 91 -4.79 26.45 19.36
CA VAL A 91 -4.10 26.98 18.16
C VAL A 91 -5.07 27.48 17.09
N LEU A 92 -6.30 26.96 17.07
CA LEU A 92 -7.30 27.28 16.05
C LEU A 92 -8.32 28.38 16.49
N ALA A 93 -8.26 28.84 17.74
CA ALA A 93 -9.19 29.81 18.34
C ALA A 93 -8.81 31.28 18.09
#